data_AF-A0AB34KQQ2-F1
#
_entry.id   AF-A0AB34KQQ2-F1
#
_cell.length_a   1.000
_cell.length_b   1.000
_cell.length_c   1.000
_cell.angle_alpha   90.00
_cell.angle_beta   90.00
_cell.angle_gamma   90.00
#
_symmetry.space_group_name_H-M   'P 1'
#
loop_
_entity.id
_entity.type
_entity.pdbx_description
1 polymer ?
#
loop_
_entity_poly.entity_id
_entity_poly.type
_entity_poly.pdbx_seq_one_letter_code
_entity_poly.pdbx_strand_id
1 'polypeptide(L)'
;MATVRICICGDEQVGKSSLLTSLVKDNFVTTPLQPVLPPITLPPSLGTPENVTTTIVDTASVPQERENLKKEVRKCNVILLVYSDHYSYERVALFWMPYFRSLGVNVPVVLCANKSDLAPVGSSTAQVVEEEMLPVMAEFKEIDSCIRTSAMEHHNINEVFFLCQKAVTHPIAPIYDSKEGNMKPAAVEALKRVFWLSDKDQDGVLNDNELHEFQRRCFDKDLSEEELANIKRTIQRWSPDTGDEIDQGIDVEGFLLLNKMFAEKGRHETVWIILRKHQYADSLSLKDTFLHPRFDVPAFASAELAPAGYRFFVDLFLLHDKDNDGGLSDSELATLFAPTPGIPFSWMESDFPSCTVRNEAGYITLQGWLAQWSMTTFEEPKTTLEYLAYLGFESPDAKNTTAALKVTKPRKRRNRPGNKVERSVFHCYVLGAPNSGKSALLNAFLNRPFDATYHPTIKPQTAVNSVELQGGKQCYLILSELGELEPAILENQVKLDACDLICYTYDSSDPDSFTHVRELRERYPALNSLPSVYAALKADRDRAVQRTEVQPDAYCEGLKMPKPLHVSVRWRSIGDFFVGLAECATQPSLAFPKTEEEDGVDWNMAAMGVGAAVVAVAAGVVIWKKAVASP
;
A
#
# COMPACT_ATOMS: atom_id res chain seq x y z
N MET A 1 -17.11 11.53 12.60
CA MET A 1 -17.49 12.92 12.27
C MET A 1 -16.49 13.83 12.96
N ALA A 2 -15.81 14.68 12.20
CA ALA A 2 -14.91 15.67 12.79
C ALA A 2 -15.74 16.66 13.61
N THR A 3 -15.26 17.01 14.80
CA THR A 3 -15.85 18.04 15.67
C THR A 3 -14.84 19.16 15.81
N VAL A 4 -15.20 20.38 15.47
CA VAL A 4 -14.33 21.55 15.63
C VAL A 4 -14.73 22.33 16.88
N ARG A 5 -13.81 22.53 17.82
CA ARG A 5 -14.01 23.36 19.00
C ARG A 5 -13.30 24.70 18.83
N ILE A 6 -14.07 25.79 18.70
CA ILE A 6 -13.59 27.17 18.60
C ILE A 6 -13.59 27.78 20.01
N CYS A 7 -12.46 28.32 20.45
CA CYS A 7 -12.36 29.07 21.70
C CYS A 7 -12.21 30.56 21.40
N ILE A 8 -13.18 31.38 21.81
CA ILE A 8 -13.13 32.84 21.63
C ILE A 8 -12.34 33.44 22.78
N CYS A 9 -11.20 34.06 22.46
CA CYS A 9 -10.26 34.66 23.40
C CYS A 9 -10.08 36.15 23.09
N GLY A 10 -9.59 36.92 24.06
CA GLY A 10 -9.36 38.37 23.91
C GLY A 10 -9.64 39.13 25.18
N ASP A 11 -9.19 40.38 25.24
CA ASP A 11 -9.30 41.21 26.44
C ASP A 11 -10.75 41.55 26.81
N GLU A 12 -10.94 42.16 27.98
CA GLU A 12 -12.28 42.60 28.39
C GLU A 12 -12.83 43.63 27.39
N GLN A 13 -14.15 43.65 27.19
CA GLN A 13 -14.84 44.63 26.34
C GLN A 13 -14.53 44.59 24.83
N VAL A 14 -13.69 43.68 24.32
CA VAL A 14 -13.43 43.55 22.87
C VAL A 14 -14.61 43.02 22.04
N GLY A 15 -15.72 42.63 22.68
CA GLY A 15 -16.97 42.25 22.02
C GLY A 15 -17.13 40.75 21.70
N LYS A 16 -16.44 39.86 22.43
CA LYS A 16 -16.51 38.39 22.27
C LYS A 16 -17.94 37.82 22.28
N SER A 17 -18.68 38.08 23.37
CA SER A 17 -20.06 37.60 23.53
C SER A 17 -21.03 38.24 22.53
N SER A 18 -20.79 39.49 22.13
CA SER A 18 -21.59 40.17 21.11
C SER A 18 -21.40 39.53 19.73
N LEU A 19 -20.16 39.17 19.39
CA LEU A 19 -19.82 38.49 18.13
C LEU A 19 -20.49 37.11 18.06
N LEU A 20 -20.45 36.34 19.15
CA LEU A 20 -21.15 35.05 19.23
C LEU A 20 -22.68 35.18 19.20
N THR A 21 -23.24 36.18 19.89
CA THR A 21 -24.69 36.42 19.87
C THR A 21 -25.17 36.83 18.48
N SER A 22 -24.37 37.65 17.80
CA SER A 22 -24.64 38.14 16.44
C SER A 22 -24.73 36.97 15.45
N LEU A 23 -23.80 36.00 15.54
CA LEU A 23 -23.86 34.76 14.74
C LEU A 23 -25.15 33.95 14.97
N VAL A 24 -25.59 33.81 16.22
CA VAL A 24 -26.71 32.92 16.57
C VAL A 24 -28.07 33.54 16.28
N LYS A 25 -28.20 34.87 16.47
CA LYS A 25 -29.48 35.58 16.34
C LYS A 25 -29.65 36.30 15.01
N ASP A 26 -28.60 36.35 14.18
CA ASP A 26 -28.55 37.09 12.92
C ASP A 26 -28.97 38.57 13.08
N ASN A 27 -28.81 39.10 14.30
CA ASN A 27 -29.18 40.46 14.70
C ASN A 27 -28.34 40.92 15.90
N PHE A 28 -28.03 42.23 15.96
CA PHE A 28 -27.28 42.79 17.08
C PHE A 28 -28.21 43.00 18.27
N VAL A 29 -27.82 42.46 19.43
CA VAL A 29 -28.59 42.59 20.67
C VAL A 29 -28.13 43.82 21.43
N THR A 30 -29.03 44.78 21.61
CA THR A 30 -28.79 46.02 22.38
C THR A 30 -28.98 45.84 23.89
N THR A 31 -29.56 44.72 24.31
CA THR A 31 -29.76 44.36 25.72
C THR A 31 -28.44 43.91 26.36
N PRO A 32 -28.15 44.24 27.64
CA PRO A 32 -26.94 43.79 28.31
C PRO A 32 -26.82 42.25 28.26
N LEU A 33 -25.73 41.78 27.67
CA LEU A 33 -25.39 40.35 27.56
C LEU A 33 -24.70 39.86 28.83
N GLN A 34 -24.78 38.55 29.08
CA GLN A 34 -23.95 37.92 30.11
C GLN A 34 -22.46 38.06 29.74
N PRO A 35 -21.55 38.18 30.73
CA PRO A 35 -20.12 38.33 30.48
C PRO A 35 -19.48 37.16 29.73
N VAL A 36 -20.06 35.96 29.86
CA VAL A 36 -19.68 34.74 29.15
C VAL A 36 -20.94 33.98 28.79
N LEU A 37 -21.05 33.56 27.54
CA LEU A 37 -22.16 32.72 27.07
C LEU A 37 -21.87 31.23 27.28
N PRO A 38 -22.90 30.39 27.52
CA PRO A 38 -22.72 28.95 27.58
C PRO A 38 -22.21 28.41 26.23
N PRO A 39 -21.51 27.26 26.20
CA PRO A 39 -21.05 26.66 24.96
C PRO A 39 -22.20 26.41 23.98
N ILE A 40 -22.00 26.81 22.72
CA ILE A 40 -22.99 26.69 21.65
C ILE A 40 -22.50 25.63 20.66
N THR A 41 -23.35 24.68 20.33
CA THR A 41 -23.06 23.66 19.32
C THR A 41 -23.92 23.91 18.08
N LEU A 42 -23.25 24.23 16.97
CA LEU A 42 -23.88 24.38 15.66
C LEU A 42 -23.90 23.02 14.95
N PRO A 43 -25.08 22.55 14.50
CA PRO A 43 -25.17 21.30 13.77
C PRO A 43 -24.50 21.41 12.40
N PRO A 44 -24.10 20.27 11.79
CA PRO A 44 -23.71 20.22 10.39
C PRO A 44 -24.81 20.82 9.51
N SER A 45 -24.53 21.90 8.80
CA SER A 45 -25.50 22.54 7.92
C SER A 45 -24.84 22.91 6.59
N LEU A 46 -25.66 23.22 5.58
CA LEU A 46 -25.24 23.54 4.21
C LEU A 46 -24.26 24.73 4.08
N GLY A 47 -23.97 25.46 5.18
CA GLY A 47 -22.99 26.56 5.23
C GLY A 47 -21.69 26.25 5.99
N THR A 48 -21.52 25.07 6.60
CA THR A 48 -20.28 24.69 7.28
C THR A 48 -19.37 23.88 6.35
N PRO A 49 -18.09 24.26 6.15
CA PRO A 49 -17.13 23.43 5.41
C PRO A 49 -17.12 21.99 5.95
N GLU A 50 -17.27 21.02 5.03
CA GLU A 50 -17.23 19.58 5.28
C GLU A 50 -18.28 18.98 6.27
N ASN A 51 -19.43 19.64 6.50
CA ASN A 51 -20.49 19.12 7.39
C ASN A 51 -19.98 18.82 8.83
N VAL A 52 -19.10 19.67 9.35
CA VAL A 52 -18.50 19.49 10.67
C VAL A 52 -19.40 20.06 11.77
N THR A 53 -19.57 19.30 12.86
CA THR A 53 -20.21 19.84 14.08
C THR A 53 -19.26 20.81 14.78
N THR A 54 -19.69 22.06 14.96
CA THR A 54 -18.85 23.12 15.52
C THR A 54 -19.33 23.51 16.91
N THR A 55 -18.44 23.42 17.90
CA THR A 55 -18.69 23.88 19.27
C THR A 55 -17.94 25.18 19.52
N ILE A 56 -18.65 26.24 19.87
CA ILE A 56 -18.08 27.55 20.14
C ILE A 56 -18.14 27.81 21.64
N VAL A 57 -17.00 28.16 22.21
CA VAL A 57 -16.84 28.46 23.64
C VAL A 57 -16.43 29.92 23.80
N ASP A 58 -17.28 30.70 24.45
CA ASP A 58 -16.95 32.05 24.90
C ASP A 58 -16.14 31.97 26.20
N THR A 59 -15.15 32.84 26.37
CA THR A 59 -14.27 32.82 27.56
C THR A 59 -14.14 34.20 28.18
N ALA A 60 -13.96 34.26 29.50
CA ALA A 60 -13.64 35.50 30.21
C ALA A 60 -12.13 35.69 30.35
N SER A 61 -11.70 36.95 30.25
CA SER A 61 -10.32 37.40 30.46
C SER A 61 -10.03 37.79 31.93
N VAL A 62 -11.02 37.69 32.82
CA VAL A 62 -10.87 38.08 34.24
C VAL A 62 -9.95 37.11 35.00
N PRO A 63 -9.16 37.57 35.99
CA PRO A 63 -8.21 36.72 36.71
C PRO A 63 -8.83 35.49 37.37
N GLN A 64 -10.09 35.60 37.81
CA GLN A 64 -10.84 34.52 38.48
C GLN A 64 -11.17 33.35 37.54
N GLU A 65 -11.38 33.63 36.25
CA GLU A 65 -11.71 32.63 35.21
C GLU A 65 -10.47 32.08 34.51
N ARG A 66 -9.27 32.48 34.93
CA ARG A 66 -8.02 32.15 34.23
C ARG A 66 -7.74 30.64 34.17
N GLU A 67 -8.11 29.88 35.20
CA GLU A 67 -8.01 28.41 35.18
C GLU A 67 -9.01 27.77 34.23
N ASN A 68 -10.20 28.34 34.07
CA ASN A 68 -11.21 27.88 33.13
C ASN A 68 -10.77 28.16 31.68
N LEU A 69 -10.29 29.38 31.40
CA LEU A 69 -9.67 29.75 30.13
C LEU A 69 -8.56 28.77 29.73
N LYS A 70 -7.65 28.42 30.65
CA LYS A 70 -6.59 27.42 30.38
C LYS A 70 -7.16 26.06 29.97
N LYS A 71 -8.20 25.59 30.64
CA LYS A 71 -8.84 24.31 30.34
C LYS A 71 -9.50 24.32 28.96
N GLU A 72 -10.16 25.42 28.61
CA GLU A 72 -10.87 25.54 27.33
C GLU A 72 -9.92 25.71 26.14
N VAL A 73 -8.88 26.54 26.30
CA VAL A 73 -7.84 26.73 25.27
C VAL A 73 -7.07 25.41 25.01
N ARG A 74 -6.81 24.59 26.04
CA ARG A 74 -6.17 23.28 25.84
C ARG A 74 -7.04 22.24 25.11
N LYS A 75 -8.36 22.42 25.09
CA LYS A 75 -9.31 21.52 24.43
C LYS A 75 -9.71 21.98 23.04
N CYS A 76 -9.37 23.22 22.66
CA CYS A 76 -9.82 23.79 21.40
C CYS A 76 -9.00 23.26 20.22
N ASN A 77 -9.61 23.29 19.03
CA ASN A 77 -8.93 23.01 17.77
C ASN A 77 -8.46 24.29 17.06
N VAL A 78 -9.07 25.42 17.40
CA VAL A 78 -8.76 26.75 16.85
C VAL A 78 -9.11 27.83 17.88
N ILE A 79 -8.30 28.88 17.92
CA ILE A 79 -8.54 30.05 18.78
C ILE A 79 -9.02 31.20 17.90
N LEU A 80 -10.16 31.78 18.24
CA LEU A 80 -10.62 33.06 17.68
C LEU A 80 -10.14 34.17 18.63
N LEU A 81 -9.05 34.84 18.29
CA LEU A 81 -8.49 35.91 19.12
C LEU A 81 -9.05 37.26 18.67
N VAL A 82 -9.81 37.91 19.55
CA VAL A 82 -10.53 39.15 19.27
C VAL A 82 -9.82 40.34 19.92
N TYR A 83 -9.59 41.39 19.12
CA TYR A 83 -9.15 42.71 19.56
C TYR A 83 -10.08 43.78 18.98
N SER A 84 -10.10 44.98 19.56
CA SER A 84 -10.99 46.06 19.08
C SER A 84 -10.40 47.47 19.10
N ASP A 85 -9.24 47.65 19.71
CA ASP A 85 -8.56 48.94 19.84
C ASP A 85 -7.04 48.74 19.87
N HIS A 86 -6.29 49.84 19.84
CA HIS A 86 -4.83 49.79 19.80
C HIS A 86 -4.23 49.07 21.02
N TYR A 87 -4.82 49.24 22.21
CA TYR A 87 -4.37 48.57 23.43
C TYR A 87 -4.54 47.05 23.38
N SER A 88 -5.71 46.56 22.97
CA SER A 88 -5.96 45.12 22.81
C SER A 88 -5.17 44.51 21.67
N TYR A 89 -4.86 45.29 20.62
CA TYR A 89 -3.95 44.90 19.54
C TYR A 89 -2.52 44.65 20.05
N GLU A 90 -1.90 45.60 20.78
CA GLU A 90 -0.54 45.42 21.32
C GLU A 90 -0.45 44.17 22.22
N ARG A 91 -1.53 43.88 22.95
CA ARG A 91 -1.61 42.70 23.83
C ARG A 91 -1.70 41.38 23.09
N VAL A 92 -2.01 41.35 21.79
CA VAL A 92 -1.91 40.14 20.97
C VAL A 92 -0.49 39.60 21.02
N ALA A 93 0.49 40.43 20.64
CA ALA A 93 1.90 40.05 20.60
C ALA A 93 2.54 39.98 22.00
N LEU A 94 2.19 40.90 22.90
CA LEU A 94 2.84 41.01 24.23
C LEU A 94 2.31 40.01 25.26
N PHE A 95 1.07 39.57 25.14
CA PHE A 95 0.42 38.72 26.15
C PHE A 95 -0.20 37.45 25.55
N TRP A 96 -1.14 37.55 24.62
CA TRP A 96 -1.97 36.41 24.21
C TRP A 96 -1.17 35.33 23.50
N MET A 97 -0.37 35.68 22.50
CA MET A 97 0.44 34.71 21.76
C MET A 97 1.52 34.04 22.64
N PRO A 98 2.32 34.78 23.44
CA PRO A 98 3.23 34.18 24.42
C PRO A 98 2.50 33.30 25.45
N TYR A 99 1.30 33.71 25.87
CA TYR A 99 0.50 32.95 26.81
C TYR A 99 0.04 31.60 26.24
N PHE A 100 -0.46 31.56 25.00
CA PHE A 100 -0.84 30.28 24.36
C PHE A 100 0.37 29.33 24.23
N ARG A 101 1.52 29.86 23.82
CA ARG A 101 2.78 29.10 23.78
C ARG A 101 3.17 28.55 25.15
N SER A 102 3.04 29.35 26.22
CA SER A 102 3.32 28.91 27.60
C SER A 102 2.41 27.77 28.09
N LEU A 103 1.24 27.61 27.49
CA LEU A 103 0.31 26.53 27.80
C LEU A 103 0.60 25.25 26.99
N GLY A 104 1.56 25.28 26.06
CA GLY A 104 1.86 24.18 25.15
C GLY A 104 0.81 24.01 24.04
N VAL A 105 0.04 25.06 23.75
CA VAL A 105 -1.06 25.01 22.78
C VAL A 105 -0.54 25.46 21.41
N ASN A 106 -0.56 24.54 20.45
CA ASN A 106 -0.11 24.76 19.07
C ASN A 106 -1.27 24.49 18.10
N VAL A 107 -2.30 25.33 18.18
CA VAL A 107 -3.49 25.28 17.33
C VAL A 107 -3.56 26.56 16.50
N PRO A 108 -4.19 26.55 15.32
CA PRO A 108 -4.34 27.77 14.52
C PRO A 108 -5.10 28.85 15.29
N VAL A 109 -4.70 30.10 15.05
CA VAL A 109 -5.30 31.32 15.59
C VAL A 109 -5.88 32.13 14.44
N VAL A 110 -7.17 32.43 14.50
CA VAL A 110 -7.79 33.43 13.62
C VAL A 110 -7.86 34.73 14.39
N LEU A 111 -7.15 35.75 13.87
CA LEU A 111 -7.11 37.07 14.48
C LEU A 111 -8.28 37.92 13.97
N CYS A 112 -9.05 38.48 14.89
CA CYS A 112 -10.28 39.19 14.58
C CYS A 112 -10.23 40.62 15.12
N ALA A 113 -10.20 41.60 14.21
CA ALA A 113 -10.33 43.02 14.51
C ALA A 113 -11.83 43.39 14.55
N ASN A 114 -12.43 43.33 15.73
CA ASN A 114 -13.85 43.58 15.95
C ASN A 114 -14.13 45.07 16.20
N LYS A 115 -15.41 45.46 16.09
CA LYS A 115 -15.89 46.86 16.19
C LYS A 115 -15.36 47.76 15.07
N SER A 116 -15.25 47.24 13.85
CA SER A 116 -14.84 48.04 12.70
C SER A 116 -15.76 49.25 12.43
N ASP A 117 -16.99 49.22 12.93
CA ASP A 117 -17.96 50.33 12.93
C ASP A 117 -17.51 51.56 13.74
N LEU A 118 -16.60 51.38 14.71
CA LEU A 118 -16.05 52.47 15.52
C LEU A 118 -14.74 53.03 14.96
N ALA A 119 -14.29 52.55 13.81
CA ALA A 119 -13.03 53.00 13.21
C ALA A 119 -13.10 54.48 12.81
N PRO A 120 -11.99 55.24 12.93
CA PRO A 120 -11.97 56.66 12.57
C PRO A 120 -12.41 56.89 11.12
N VAL A 121 -13.21 57.93 10.88
CA VAL A 121 -13.67 58.33 9.55
C VAL A 121 -12.44 58.63 8.68
N GLY A 122 -12.14 57.74 7.73
CA GLY A 122 -10.98 57.83 6.83
C GLY A 122 -9.96 56.69 6.97
N SER A 123 -10.05 55.81 7.98
CA SER A 123 -9.20 54.61 8.02
C SER A 123 -9.67 53.61 6.96
N SER A 124 -8.85 53.38 5.94
CA SER A 124 -9.17 52.37 4.93
C SER A 124 -8.88 50.96 5.46
N THR A 125 -9.64 49.97 4.99
CA THR A 125 -9.37 48.55 5.30
C THR A 125 -7.94 48.13 4.93
N ALA A 126 -7.38 48.71 3.86
CA ALA A 126 -6.03 48.42 3.41
C ALA A 126 -4.97 48.87 4.43
N GLN A 127 -5.12 50.06 5.02
CA GLN A 127 -4.18 50.57 6.02
C GLN A 127 -4.13 49.70 7.27
N VAL A 128 -5.29 49.26 7.79
CA VAL A 128 -5.35 48.38 8.97
C VAL A 128 -4.70 47.02 8.67
N VAL A 129 -4.89 46.49 7.46
CA VAL A 129 -4.26 45.23 7.06
C VAL A 129 -2.73 45.38 7.02
N GLU A 130 -2.23 46.48 6.44
CA GLU A 130 -0.79 46.73 6.27
C GLU A 130 -0.07 47.08 7.58
N GLU A 131 -0.69 47.91 8.42
CA GLU A 131 -0.08 48.41 9.66
C GLU A 131 -0.27 47.47 10.87
N GLU A 132 -1.37 46.71 10.92
CA GLU A 132 -1.68 45.84 12.07
C GLU A 132 -1.63 44.34 11.73
N MET A 133 -2.32 43.89 10.69
CA MET A 133 -2.52 42.45 10.45
C MET A 133 -1.26 41.76 9.88
N LEU A 134 -0.64 42.34 8.85
CA LEU A 134 0.54 41.75 8.21
C LEU A 134 1.75 41.58 9.15
N PRO A 135 2.09 42.56 10.01
CA PRO A 135 3.22 42.41 10.95
C PRO A 135 3.02 41.25 11.92
N VAL A 136 1.83 41.12 12.51
CA VAL A 136 1.56 40.08 13.50
C VAL A 136 1.49 38.69 12.85
N MET A 137 0.95 38.58 11.62
CA MET A 137 1.00 37.34 10.83
C MET A 137 2.43 36.91 10.51
N ALA A 138 3.32 37.86 10.20
CA ALA A 138 4.72 37.57 9.92
C ALA A 138 5.49 37.14 11.19
N GLU A 139 5.15 37.70 12.35
CA GLU A 139 5.78 37.38 13.63
C GLU A 139 5.34 36.02 14.20
N PHE A 140 4.05 35.67 14.07
CA PHE A 140 3.47 34.48 14.69
C PHE A 140 2.93 33.49 13.66
N LYS A 141 3.64 32.37 13.46
CA LYS A 141 3.25 31.27 12.55
C LYS A 141 1.91 30.62 12.89
N GLU A 142 1.47 30.73 14.15
CA GLU A 142 0.21 30.18 14.62
C GLU A 142 -0.99 31.00 14.14
N ILE A 143 -0.79 32.25 13.72
CA ILE A 143 -1.86 33.09 13.15
C ILE A 143 -2.06 32.68 11.69
N ASP A 144 -3.18 32.03 11.43
CA ASP A 144 -3.54 31.50 10.13
C ASP A 144 -4.15 32.58 9.23
N SER A 145 -5.08 33.35 9.78
CA SER A 145 -5.89 34.31 9.04
C SER A 145 -6.22 35.52 9.91
N CYS A 146 -6.30 36.71 9.29
CA CYS A 146 -6.78 37.93 9.94
C CYS A 146 -8.05 38.42 9.26
N ILE A 147 -9.03 38.87 10.05
CA ILE A 147 -10.29 39.38 9.53
C ILE A 147 -10.83 40.56 10.36
N ARG A 148 -11.43 41.53 9.67
CA ARG A 148 -12.16 42.64 10.31
C ARG A 148 -13.64 42.31 10.42
N THR A 149 -14.23 42.55 11.57
CA THR A 149 -15.65 42.29 11.82
C THR A 149 -16.35 43.45 12.51
N SER A 150 -17.66 43.55 12.31
CA SER A 150 -18.54 44.38 13.12
C SER A 150 -19.75 43.57 13.55
N ALA A 151 -19.85 43.30 14.85
CA ALA A 151 -21.04 42.66 15.41
C ALA A 151 -22.29 43.53 15.26
N MET A 152 -22.15 44.86 15.22
CA MET A 152 -23.24 45.82 15.09
C MET A 152 -23.80 45.86 13.66
N GLU A 153 -22.91 45.92 12.66
CA GLU A 153 -23.28 45.97 11.23
C GLU A 153 -23.47 44.59 10.59
N HIS A 154 -23.27 43.50 11.35
CA HIS A 154 -23.20 42.13 10.82
C HIS A 154 -22.11 41.91 9.78
N HIS A 155 -21.07 42.74 9.81
CA HIS A 155 -19.98 42.65 8.83
C HIS A 155 -19.04 41.49 9.16
N ASN A 156 -18.86 40.57 8.21
CA ASN A 156 -17.94 39.42 8.26
C ASN A 156 -18.13 38.44 9.44
N ILE A 157 -19.29 38.44 10.09
CA ILE A 157 -19.55 37.55 11.22
C ILE A 157 -19.56 36.08 10.78
N ASN A 158 -20.25 35.74 9.70
CA ASN A 158 -20.24 34.36 9.19
C ASN A 158 -18.83 33.96 8.70
N GLU A 159 -18.12 34.87 8.05
CA GLU A 159 -16.80 34.65 7.48
C GLU A 159 -15.75 34.32 8.56
N VAL A 160 -15.77 35.01 9.72
CA VAL A 160 -14.78 34.72 10.77
C VAL A 160 -14.91 33.31 11.34
N PHE A 161 -16.14 32.81 11.51
CA PHE A 161 -16.36 31.43 11.95
C PHE A 161 -16.09 30.42 10.85
N PHE A 162 -16.36 30.77 9.59
CA PHE A 162 -15.96 29.97 8.43
C PHE A 162 -14.43 29.81 8.37
N LEU A 163 -13.67 30.89 8.52
CA LEU A 163 -12.20 30.85 8.58
C LEU A 163 -11.70 30.01 9.75
N CYS A 164 -12.33 30.08 10.92
CA CYS A 164 -11.97 29.22 12.05
C CYS A 164 -12.16 27.74 11.74
N GLN A 165 -13.26 27.37 11.07
CA GLN A 165 -13.48 25.99 10.65
C GLN A 165 -12.47 25.58 9.59
N LYS A 166 -12.21 26.45 8.61
CA LYS A 166 -11.23 26.23 7.52
C LYS A 166 -9.82 26.01 8.06
N ALA A 167 -9.37 26.78 9.04
CA ALA A 167 -8.03 26.63 9.62
C ALA A 167 -7.80 25.24 10.25
N VAL A 168 -8.88 24.56 10.67
CA VAL A 168 -8.82 23.19 11.19
C VAL A 168 -9.03 22.16 10.09
N THR A 169 -9.98 22.39 9.18
CA THR A 169 -10.30 21.43 8.10
C THR A 169 -9.30 21.46 6.96
N HIS A 170 -8.53 22.53 6.77
CA HIS A 170 -7.57 22.68 5.67
C HIS A 170 -6.29 23.35 6.17
N PRO A 171 -5.54 22.75 7.11
CA PRO A 171 -4.42 23.44 7.74
C PRO A 171 -3.29 23.72 6.74
N ILE A 172 -2.80 24.96 6.67
CA ILE A 172 -1.69 25.34 5.79
C ILE A 172 -0.32 24.84 6.32
N ALA A 173 -0.19 24.75 7.65
CA ALA A 173 1.05 24.43 8.34
C ALA A 173 1.77 23.16 7.86
N PRO A 174 1.12 22.01 7.58
CA PRO A 174 1.81 20.83 7.06
C PRO A 174 2.22 20.95 5.58
N ILE A 175 1.56 21.81 4.79
CA ILE A 175 1.80 21.95 3.35
C ILE A 175 2.92 22.95 3.05
N TYR A 176 2.94 24.08 3.73
CA TYR A 176 3.75 25.23 3.34
C TYR A 176 4.56 25.79 4.52
N ASP A 177 5.81 26.18 4.26
CA ASP A 177 6.62 26.94 5.21
C ASP A 177 6.67 28.41 4.81
N SER A 178 5.96 29.25 5.57
CA SER A 178 5.89 30.69 5.35
C SER A 178 7.23 31.42 5.50
N LYS A 179 8.21 30.85 6.23
CA LYS A 179 9.55 31.47 6.39
C LYS A 179 10.43 31.25 5.17
N GLU A 180 10.45 30.03 4.67
CA GLU A 180 11.28 29.63 3.52
C GLU A 180 10.60 29.98 2.19
N GLY A 181 9.32 30.33 2.22
CA GLY A 181 8.55 30.65 1.01
C GLY A 181 8.39 29.43 0.10
N ASN A 182 8.33 28.22 0.66
CA ASN A 182 8.37 26.96 -0.07
C ASN A 182 7.45 25.90 0.53
N MET A 183 7.03 24.94 -0.30
CA MET A 183 6.27 23.78 0.18
C MET A 183 7.18 22.85 0.99
N LYS A 184 6.60 22.18 2.00
CA LYS A 184 7.31 21.24 2.85
C LYS A 184 7.61 19.93 2.08
N PRO A 185 8.71 19.22 2.40
CA PRO A 185 9.10 18.01 1.68
C PRO A 185 7.99 16.95 1.61
N ALA A 186 7.27 16.69 2.70
CA ALA A 186 6.17 15.73 2.71
C ALA A 186 5.03 16.09 1.75
N ALA A 187 4.73 17.39 1.58
CA ALA A 187 3.70 17.86 0.65
C ALA A 187 4.18 17.75 -0.80
N VAL A 188 5.47 18.04 -1.05
CA VAL A 188 6.11 17.86 -2.36
C VAL A 188 6.05 16.40 -2.79
N GLU A 189 6.48 15.47 -1.94
CA GLU A 189 6.43 14.03 -2.26
C GLU A 189 4.99 13.54 -2.48
N ALA A 190 4.05 14.02 -1.66
CA ALA A 190 2.64 13.67 -1.84
C ALA A 190 2.09 14.14 -3.19
N LEU A 191 2.42 15.36 -3.61
CA LEU A 191 2.01 15.95 -4.88
C LEU A 191 2.73 15.34 -6.08
N LYS A 192 4.01 14.99 -5.97
CA LYS A 192 4.74 14.24 -6.99
C LYS A 192 4.06 12.90 -7.28
N ARG A 193 3.66 12.17 -6.23
CA ARG A 193 2.90 10.93 -6.43
C ARG A 193 1.57 11.19 -7.14
N VAL A 194 0.86 12.27 -6.80
CA VAL A 194 -0.39 12.64 -7.49
C VAL A 194 -0.13 12.92 -8.97
N PHE A 195 0.94 13.63 -9.29
CA PHE A 195 1.37 13.90 -10.66
C PHE A 195 1.56 12.60 -11.45
N TRP A 196 2.40 11.69 -10.95
CA TRP A 196 2.69 10.42 -11.62
C TRP A 196 1.47 9.49 -11.77
N LEU A 197 0.44 9.62 -10.93
CA LEU A 197 -0.82 8.87 -11.10
C LEU A 197 -1.81 9.52 -12.07
N SER A 198 -1.62 10.82 -12.32
CA SER A 198 -2.43 11.62 -13.24
C SER A 198 -1.88 11.58 -14.66
N ASP A 199 -0.57 11.42 -14.79
CA ASP A 199 0.14 11.13 -16.04
C ASP A 199 -0.22 9.71 -16.50
N LYS A 200 -1.06 9.58 -17.53
CA LYS A 200 -1.64 8.30 -17.97
C LYS A 200 -0.78 7.62 -19.02
N ASP A 201 -0.08 8.37 -19.84
CA ASP A 201 0.86 7.84 -20.84
C ASP A 201 2.31 7.78 -20.33
N GLN A 202 2.56 8.26 -19.10
CA GLN A 202 3.84 8.23 -18.41
C GLN A 202 4.93 8.98 -19.18
N ASP A 203 4.58 9.97 -19.99
CA ASP A 203 5.54 10.75 -20.78
C ASP A 203 6.30 11.81 -19.96
N GLY A 204 5.88 12.03 -18.71
CA GLY A 204 6.46 13.00 -17.78
C GLY A 204 5.84 14.39 -17.85
N VAL A 205 4.77 14.59 -18.64
CA VAL A 205 4.00 15.83 -18.73
C VAL A 205 2.51 15.56 -18.65
N LEU A 206 1.76 16.41 -17.95
CA LEU A 206 0.30 16.36 -17.96
C LEU A 206 -0.23 17.10 -19.19
N ASN A 207 -0.67 16.35 -20.18
CA ASN A 207 -1.29 16.90 -21.38
C ASN A 207 -2.70 17.44 -21.08
N ASP A 208 -3.32 18.14 -22.05
CA ASP A 208 -4.61 18.81 -21.85
C ASP A 208 -5.74 17.83 -21.45
N ASN A 209 -5.73 16.62 -22.02
CA ASN A 209 -6.74 15.61 -21.70
C ASN A 209 -6.58 15.10 -20.26
N GLU A 210 -5.34 14.85 -19.83
CA GLU A 210 -5.03 14.43 -18.46
C GLU A 210 -5.32 15.52 -17.45
N LEU A 211 -5.06 16.79 -17.77
CA LEU A 211 -5.45 17.93 -16.94
C LEU A 211 -6.97 18.04 -16.80
N HIS A 212 -7.73 17.82 -17.87
CA HIS A 212 -9.19 17.75 -17.80
C HIS A 212 -9.67 16.58 -16.93
N GLU A 213 -9.10 15.39 -17.09
CA GLU A 213 -9.45 14.22 -16.27
C GLU A 213 -9.08 14.43 -14.80
N PHE A 214 -7.90 14.98 -14.53
CA PHE A 214 -7.43 15.36 -13.20
C PHE A 214 -8.38 16.37 -12.55
N GLN A 215 -8.80 17.40 -13.28
CA GLN A 215 -9.74 18.41 -12.80
C GLN A 215 -11.08 17.77 -12.44
N ARG A 216 -11.63 16.95 -13.35
CA ARG A 216 -12.92 16.27 -13.13
C ARG A 216 -12.84 15.33 -11.93
N ARG A 217 -11.74 14.59 -11.80
CA ARG A 217 -11.50 13.68 -10.68
C ARG A 217 -11.41 14.42 -9.36
N CYS A 218 -10.63 15.50 -9.27
CA CYS A 218 -10.38 16.19 -8.01
C CYS A 218 -11.54 17.10 -7.58
N PHE A 219 -12.15 17.82 -8.51
CA PHE A 219 -13.07 18.93 -8.21
C PHE A 219 -14.52 18.69 -8.66
N ASP A 220 -14.80 17.55 -9.31
CA ASP A 220 -16.11 17.21 -9.86
C ASP A 220 -16.68 18.34 -10.77
N LYS A 221 -15.78 19.03 -11.49
CA LYS A 221 -16.05 20.13 -12.41
C LYS A 221 -15.16 20.02 -13.65
N ASP A 222 -15.65 20.49 -14.78
CA ASP A 222 -14.85 20.61 -16.00
C ASP A 222 -14.02 21.92 -15.97
N LEU A 223 -12.83 21.87 -16.53
CA LEU A 223 -11.96 23.04 -16.76
C LEU A 223 -12.37 23.71 -18.08
N SER A 224 -12.49 25.03 -18.12
CA SER A 224 -12.67 25.74 -19.39
C SER A 224 -11.33 25.93 -20.12
N GLU A 225 -11.36 26.05 -21.45
CA GLU A 225 -10.14 26.31 -22.25
C GLU A 225 -9.45 27.61 -21.84
N GLU A 226 -10.21 28.65 -21.48
CA GLU A 226 -9.66 29.91 -20.97
C GLU A 226 -8.94 29.73 -19.63
N GLU A 227 -9.50 28.94 -18.70
CA GLU A 227 -8.86 28.64 -17.41
C GLU A 227 -7.59 27.83 -17.60
N LEU A 228 -7.60 26.82 -18.47
CA LEU A 228 -6.43 26.02 -18.79
C LEU A 228 -5.31 26.88 -19.38
N ALA A 229 -5.64 27.74 -20.36
CA ALA A 229 -4.69 28.67 -20.95
C ALA A 229 -4.14 29.67 -19.91
N ASN A 230 -4.97 30.09 -18.94
CA ASN A 230 -4.54 30.95 -17.84
C ASN A 230 -3.58 30.23 -16.89
N ILE A 231 -3.80 28.94 -16.60
CA ILE A 231 -2.90 28.12 -15.78
C ILE A 231 -1.53 28.02 -16.46
N LYS A 232 -1.49 27.59 -17.72
CA LYS A 232 -0.25 27.49 -18.51
C LYS A 232 0.52 28.81 -18.57
N ARG A 233 -0.18 29.92 -18.90
CA ARG A 233 0.41 31.27 -18.88
C ARG A 233 0.93 31.69 -17.52
N THR A 234 0.31 31.24 -16.43
CA THR A 234 0.78 31.55 -15.08
C THR A 234 2.08 30.81 -14.79
N ILE A 235 2.20 29.54 -15.14
CA ILE A 235 3.43 28.75 -14.95
C ILE A 235 4.58 29.35 -15.78
N GLN A 236 4.34 29.66 -17.05
CA GLN A 236 5.34 30.23 -17.97
C GLN A 236 5.93 31.56 -17.49
N ARG A 237 5.15 32.38 -16.78
CA ARG A 237 5.64 33.66 -16.22
C ARG A 237 6.71 33.48 -15.14
N TRP A 238 6.67 32.36 -14.43
CA TRP A 238 7.55 32.07 -13.30
C TRP A 238 8.65 31.07 -13.65
N SER A 239 8.52 30.37 -14.79
CA SER A 239 9.55 29.52 -15.40
C SER A 239 9.68 29.85 -16.90
N PRO A 240 10.51 30.84 -17.27
CA PRO A 240 10.67 31.27 -18.67
C PRO A 240 11.50 30.30 -19.53
N ASP A 241 12.23 29.36 -18.92
CA ASP A 241 13.09 28.40 -19.63
C ASP A 241 12.32 27.22 -20.26
N THR A 242 11.06 27.00 -19.87
CA THR A 242 10.17 25.91 -20.35
C THR A 242 9.22 26.35 -21.48
N GLY A 243 9.58 27.41 -22.21
CA GLY A 243 8.67 28.17 -23.09
C GLY A 243 8.02 27.36 -24.22
N ASP A 244 8.74 26.43 -24.84
CA ASP A 244 8.22 25.58 -25.93
C ASP A 244 7.60 24.26 -25.42
N GLU A 245 7.85 23.88 -24.17
CA GLU A 245 7.41 22.61 -23.55
C GLU A 245 6.02 22.74 -22.89
N ILE A 246 5.64 23.94 -22.44
CA ILE A 246 4.33 24.20 -21.79
C ILE A 246 3.13 24.02 -22.73
N ASP A 247 3.33 24.22 -24.03
CA ASP A 247 2.28 23.97 -25.02
C ASP A 247 1.97 22.46 -25.12
N GLN A 248 2.96 21.60 -24.83
CA GLN A 248 2.80 20.13 -24.83
C GLN A 248 2.13 19.62 -23.55
N GLY A 249 2.39 20.25 -22.40
CA GLY A 249 1.79 19.86 -21.12
C GLY A 249 2.40 20.57 -19.92
N ILE A 250 1.98 20.18 -18.72
CA ILE A 250 2.56 20.67 -17.46
C ILE A 250 3.44 19.57 -16.88
N ASP A 251 4.74 19.81 -16.72
CA ASP A 251 5.67 18.89 -16.08
C ASP A 251 5.52 18.86 -14.54
N VAL A 252 6.29 17.99 -13.87
CA VAL A 252 6.22 17.83 -12.41
C VAL A 252 6.57 19.12 -11.67
N GLU A 253 7.55 19.88 -12.14
CA GLU A 253 7.97 21.14 -11.52
C GLU A 253 6.91 22.23 -11.72
N GLY A 254 6.30 22.32 -12.90
CA GLY A 254 5.16 23.19 -13.17
C GLY A 254 3.94 22.86 -12.31
N PHE A 255 3.66 21.57 -12.09
CA PHE A 255 2.59 21.11 -11.20
C PHE A 255 2.85 21.50 -9.73
N LEU A 256 4.09 21.31 -9.25
CA LEU A 256 4.49 21.72 -7.91
C LEU A 256 4.43 23.24 -7.73
N LEU A 257 4.87 24.00 -8.73
CA LEU A 257 4.82 25.47 -8.75
C LEU A 257 3.38 25.99 -8.69
N LEU A 258 2.46 25.37 -9.44
CA LEU A 258 1.04 25.72 -9.40
C LEU A 258 0.45 25.53 -7.99
N ASN A 259 0.75 24.39 -7.36
CA ASN A 259 0.29 24.11 -6.00
C ASN A 259 0.95 25.03 -4.96
N LYS A 260 2.23 25.36 -5.13
CA LYS A 260 2.92 26.37 -4.32
C LYS A 260 2.22 27.74 -4.42
N MET A 261 1.88 28.20 -5.62
CA MET A 261 1.15 29.46 -5.82
C MET A 261 -0.24 29.44 -5.17
N PHE A 262 -0.94 28.29 -5.15
CA PHE A 262 -2.19 28.17 -4.41
C PHE A 262 -1.98 28.34 -2.90
N ALA A 263 -0.93 27.74 -2.34
CA ALA A 263 -0.61 27.90 -0.93
C ALA A 263 -0.26 29.36 -0.58
N GLU A 264 0.60 30.02 -1.36
CA GLU A 264 1.01 31.42 -1.19
C GLU A 264 -0.16 32.39 -1.24
N LYS A 265 -1.13 32.16 -2.12
CA LYS A 265 -2.32 33.00 -2.29
C LYS A 265 -3.44 32.69 -1.27
N GLY A 266 -3.19 31.86 -0.26
CA GLY A 266 -4.19 31.46 0.74
C GLY A 266 -5.27 30.51 0.20
N ARG A 267 -5.06 29.90 -0.97
CA ARG A 267 -5.94 28.93 -1.63
C ARG A 267 -5.48 27.48 -1.43
N HIS A 268 -4.83 27.18 -0.31
CA HIS A 268 -4.33 25.84 0.04
C HIS A 268 -5.43 24.77 0.17
N GLU A 269 -6.70 25.18 0.28
CA GLU A 269 -7.85 24.27 0.17
C GLU A 269 -7.84 23.47 -1.14
N THR A 270 -7.46 24.09 -2.26
CA THR A 270 -7.30 23.41 -3.55
C THR A 270 -6.30 22.26 -3.46
N VAL A 271 -5.17 22.48 -2.78
CA VAL A 271 -4.12 21.47 -2.57
C VAL A 271 -4.66 20.32 -1.71
N TRP A 272 -5.40 20.63 -0.64
CA TRP A 272 -6.02 19.62 0.21
C TRP A 272 -7.08 18.79 -0.50
N ILE A 273 -7.91 19.38 -1.36
CA ILE A 273 -8.89 18.64 -2.17
C ILE A 273 -8.17 17.60 -3.03
N ILE A 274 -7.09 18.01 -3.71
CA ILE A 274 -6.25 17.12 -4.52
C ILE A 274 -5.70 15.98 -3.66
N LEU A 275 -5.07 16.28 -2.53
CA LEU A 275 -4.49 15.29 -1.62
C LEU A 275 -5.54 14.32 -1.07
N ARG A 276 -6.69 14.82 -0.62
CA ARG A 276 -7.77 13.98 -0.05
C ARG A 276 -8.42 13.07 -1.08
N LYS A 277 -8.61 13.54 -2.34
CA LYS A 277 -9.11 12.69 -3.43
C LYS A 277 -8.15 11.51 -3.70
N HIS A 278 -6.85 11.72 -3.45
CA HIS A 278 -5.80 10.70 -3.55
C HIS A 278 -5.51 9.96 -2.22
N GLN A 279 -6.44 9.98 -1.27
CA GLN A 279 -6.42 9.24 -0.01
C GLN A 279 -5.33 9.66 1.00
N TYR A 280 -4.79 10.86 0.88
CA TYR A 280 -3.97 11.43 1.95
C TYR A 280 -4.80 11.88 3.15
N ALA A 281 -4.22 11.76 4.34
CA ALA A 281 -4.73 12.32 5.58
C ALA A 281 -4.03 13.67 5.88
N ASP A 282 -4.48 14.36 6.94
CA ASP A 282 -3.93 15.66 7.33
C ASP A 282 -2.45 15.60 7.77
N SER A 283 -1.96 14.40 8.09
CA SER A 283 -0.54 14.11 8.32
C SER A 283 0.32 14.05 7.05
N LEU A 284 -0.29 14.22 5.87
CA LEU A 284 0.33 14.00 4.54
C LEU A 284 0.82 12.56 4.31
N SER A 285 0.36 11.61 5.12
CA SER A 285 0.51 10.19 4.87
C SER A 285 -0.76 9.64 4.24
N LEU A 286 -0.63 8.60 3.43
CA LEU A 286 -1.80 7.86 2.93
C LEU A 286 -2.55 7.22 4.11
N LYS A 287 -3.87 7.16 4.00
CA LYS A 287 -4.72 6.57 5.04
C LYS A 287 -4.34 5.10 5.27
N ASP A 288 -4.22 4.72 6.53
CA ASP A 288 -3.89 3.35 6.94
C ASP A 288 -4.89 2.32 6.36
N THR A 289 -6.19 2.63 6.36
CA THR A 289 -7.24 1.78 5.77
C THR A 289 -7.14 1.62 4.26
N PHE A 290 -6.44 2.53 3.57
CA PHE A 290 -6.20 2.48 2.13
C PHE A 290 -4.96 1.64 1.80
N LEU A 291 -3.87 1.82 2.56
CA LEU A 291 -2.63 1.05 2.38
C LEU A 291 -2.72 -0.38 2.92
N HIS A 292 -3.32 -0.55 4.09
CA HIS A 292 -3.43 -1.82 4.80
C HIS A 292 -4.90 -2.20 4.98
N PRO A 293 -5.64 -2.45 3.88
CA PRO A 293 -7.00 -2.95 4.00
C PRO A 293 -6.99 -4.32 4.69
N ARG A 294 -8.08 -4.62 5.42
CA ARG A 294 -8.21 -5.90 6.09
C ARG A 294 -8.22 -7.05 5.08
N PHE A 295 -7.18 -7.88 5.14
CA PHE A 295 -7.01 -9.06 4.29
C PHE A 295 -6.43 -10.20 5.12
N ASP A 296 -7.32 -11.07 5.61
CA ASP A 296 -6.96 -12.17 6.50
C ASP A 296 -6.75 -13.45 5.67
N VAL A 297 -5.53 -13.99 5.68
CA VAL A 297 -5.20 -15.29 5.06
C VAL A 297 -5.33 -16.39 6.13
N PRO A 298 -6.27 -17.35 5.99
CA PRO A 298 -6.41 -18.44 6.94
C PRO A 298 -5.15 -19.30 7.05
N ALA A 299 -4.98 -19.98 8.19
CA ALA A 299 -3.89 -20.95 8.36
C ALA A 299 -3.91 -21.99 7.24
N PHE A 300 -2.73 -22.31 6.71
CA PHE A 300 -2.50 -23.22 5.59
C PHE A 300 -3.09 -22.76 4.24
N ALA A 301 -3.75 -21.61 4.15
CA ALA A 301 -4.05 -20.97 2.88
C ALA A 301 -2.88 -20.07 2.43
N SER A 302 -2.91 -19.67 1.17
CA SER A 302 -1.98 -18.71 0.58
C SER A 302 -2.74 -17.65 -0.19
N ALA A 303 -2.14 -16.46 -0.35
CA ALA A 303 -2.66 -15.45 -1.25
C ALA A 303 -2.01 -15.60 -2.62
N GLU A 304 -2.79 -15.33 -3.67
CA GLU A 304 -2.33 -15.29 -5.05
C GLU A 304 -2.93 -14.06 -5.73
N LEU A 305 -2.34 -13.61 -6.83
CA LEU A 305 -2.93 -12.58 -7.66
C LEU A 305 -4.25 -13.09 -8.29
N ALA A 306 -5.27 -12.25 -8.23
CA ALA A 306 -6.52 -12.45 -8.96
C ALA A 306 -6.36 -11.95 -10.40
N PRO A 307 -7.29 -12.28 -11.32
CA PRO A 307 -7.23 -11.79 -12.70
C PRO A 307 -7.13 -10.27 -12.81
N ALA A 308 -7.78 -9.52 -11.91
CA ALA A 308 -7.68 -8.06 -11.86
C ALA A 308 -6.27 -7.56 -11.50
N GLY A 309 -5.59 -8.23 -10.55
CA GLY A 309 -4.21 -7.91 -10.18
C GLY A 309 -3.22 -8.23 -11.29
N TYR A 310 -3.38 -9.39 -11.96
CA TYR A 310 -2.57 -9.73 -13.13
C TYR A 310 -2.73 -8.70 -14.25
N ARG A 311 -3.98 -8.36 -14.60
CA ARG A 311 -4.26 -7.36 -15.62
C ARG A 311 -3.59 -6.02 -15.30
N PHE A 312 -3.74 -5.55 -14.06
CA PHE A 312 -3.10 -4.31 -13.63
C PHE A 312 -1.58 -4.33 -13.80
N PHE A 313 -0.90 -5.38 -13.34
CA PHE A 313 0.56 -5.46 -13.48
C PHE A 313 1.03 -5.67 -14.92
N VAL A 314 0.22 -6.31 -15.78
CA VAL A 314 0.49 -6.38 -17.22
C VAL A 314 0.35 -5.00 -17.86
N ASP A 315 -0.77 -4.33 -17.62
CA ASP A 315 -1.05 -3.00 -18.18
C ASP A 315 0.03 -2.00 -17.74
N LEU A 316 0.46 -2.07 -16.47
CA LEU A 316 1.54 -1.25 -15.93
C LEU A 316 2.90 -1.56 -16.57
N PHE A 317 3.23 -2.84 -16.80
CA PHE A 317 4.47 -3.21 -17.49
C PHE A 317 4.51 -2.63 -18.91
N LEU A 318 3.43 -2.84 -19.68
CA LEU A 318 3.35 -2.38 -21.06
C LEU A 318 3.35 -0.85 -21.18
N LEU A 319 2.82 -0.16 -20.17
CA LEU A 319 2.85 1.30 -20.11
C LEU A 319 4.28 1.85 -19.94
N HIS A 320 5.13 1.14 -19.19
CA HIS A 320 6.48 1.59 -18.88
C HIS A 320 7.57 1.02 -19.81
N ASP A 321 7.29 -0.03 -20.57
CA ASP A 321 8.15 -0.57 -21.66
C ASP A 321 8.03 0.34 -22.89
N LYS A 322 8.69 1.51 -22.84
CA LYS A 322 8.51 2.59 -23.83
C LYS A 322 9.16 2.24 -25.16
N ASP A 323 10.29 1.55 -25.13
CA ASP A 323 11.03 1.14 -26.33
C ASP A 323 10.52 -0.20 -26.91
N ASN A 324 9.58 -0.86 -26.23
CA ASN A 324 8.98 -2.14 -26.63
C ASN A 324 10.05 -3.24 -26.82
N ASP A 325 11.12 -3.20 -26.03
CA ASP A 325 12.18 -4.21 -26.06
C ASP A 325 11.80 -5.50 -25.29
N GLY A 326 10.64 -5.49 -24.63
CA GLY A 326 10.12 -6.61 -23.85
C GLY A 326 10.76 -6.76 -22.48
N GLY A 327 11.45 -5.73 -21.99
CA GLY A 327 12.09 -5.65 -20.68
C GLY A 327 12.04 -4.24 -20.08
N LEU A 328 11.93 -4.15 -18.76
CA LEU A 328 12.04 -2.85 -18.08
C LEU A 328 13.50 -2.58 -17.72
N SER A 329 14.05 -1.52 -18.32
CA SER A 329 15.36 -0.95 -18.00
C SER A 329 15.39 -0.32 -16.61
N ASP A 330 16.58 -0.01 -16.10
CA ASP A 330 16.74 0.65 -14.80
C ASP A 330 16.04 2.02 -14.74
N SER A 331 16.04 2.75 -15.86
CA SER A 331 15.32 4.03 -15.99
C SER A 331 13.80 3.84 -15.98
N GLU A 332 13.27 2.86 -16.69
CA GLU A 332 11.83 2.61 -16.74
C GLU A 332 11.31 2.09 -15.41
N LEU A 333 12.08 1.24 -14.72
CA LEU A 333 11.79 0.82 -13.35
C LEU A 333 11.80 2.01 -12.38
N ALA A 334 12.76 2.93 -12.51
CA ALA A 334 12.79 4.12 -11.67
C ALA A 334 11.54 5.00 -11.87
N THR A 335 11.08 5.17 -13.11
CA THR A 335 9.82 5.87 -13.41
C THR A 335 8.61 5.13 -12.87
N LEU A 336 8.53 3.80 -13.07
CA LEU A 336 7.42 2.96 -12.57
C LEU A 336 7.27 3.04 -11.05
N PHE A 337 8.39 3.05 -10.32
CA PHE A 337 8.38 3.13 -8.86
C PHE A 337 8.41 4.57 -8.31
N ALA A 338 8.46 5.60 -9.16
CA ALA A 338 8.41 7.01 -8.74
C ALA A 338 7.19 7.38 -7.86
N PRO A 339 5.97 6.85 -8.06
CA PRO A 339 4.83 7.09 -7.16
C PRO A 339 4.86 6.24 -5.88
N THR A 340 5.94 5.51 -5.61
CA THR A 340 6.07 4.58 -4.46
C THR A 340 7.27 4.97 -3.58
N PRO A 341 7.42 4.38 -2.37
CA PRO A 341 8.63 4.54 -1.56
C PRO A 341 9.92 3.97 -2.18
N GLY A 342 9.87 3.42 -3.40
CA GLY A 342 10.97 2.76 -4.10
C GLY A 342 10.67 1.28 -4.37
N ILE A 343 11.71 0.50 -4.65
CA ILE A 343 11.58 -0.96 -4.81
C ILE A 343 11.27 -1.59 -3.44
N PRO A 344 10.39 -2.60 -3.34
CA PRO A 344 10.12 -3.29 -2.08
C PRO A 344 11.39 -3.80 -1.40
N PHE A 345 11.49 -3.61 -0.08
CA PHE A 345 12.68 -4.05 0.67
C PHE A 345 12.94 -5.56 0.53
N SER A 346 11.88 -6.38 0.55
CA SER A 346 12.00 -7.83 0.36
C SER A 346 12.53 -8.22 -1.02
N TRP A 347 12.36 -7.37 -2.04
CA TRP A 347 12.95 -7.60 -3.35
C TRP A 347 14.46 -7.40 -3.31
N MET A 348 14.94 -6.36 -2.60
CA MET A 348 16.36 -6.13 -2.40
C MET A 348 17.02 -7.27 -1.60
N GLU A 349 16.33 -7.83 -0.61
CA GLU A 349 16.83 -9.01 0.13
C GLU A 349 16.92 -10.27 -0.74
N SER A 350 16.03 -10.41 -1.72
CA SER A 350 16.06 -11.50 -2.71
C SER A 350 17.04 -11.28 -3.87
N ASP A 351 17.89 -10.24 -3.83
CA ASP A 351 18.81 -9.84 -4.90
C ASP A 351 18.08 -9.47 -6.22
N PHE A 352 16.91 -8.84 -6.16
CA PHE A 352 16.24 -8.29 -7.35
C PHE A 352 17.14 -7.28 -8.09
N PRO A 353 17.21 -7.31 -9.45
CA PRO A 353 16.41 -8.11 -10.39
C PRO A 353 16.98 -9.50 -10.70
N SER A 354 18.02 -9.95 -10.00
CA SER A 354 18.68 -11.23 -10.28
C SER A 354 17.87 -12.46 -9.87
N CYS A 355 16.86 -12.35 -9.01
CA CYS A 355 16.00 -13.47 -8.64
C CYS A 355 14.98 -13.89 -9.70
N THR A 356 14.86 -13.17 -10.82
CA THR A 356 13.81 -13.39 -11.83
C THR A 356 14.34 -13.38 -13.26
N VAL A 357 13.45 -13.61 -14.23
CA VAL A 357 13.78 -13.72 -15.67
C VAL A 357 14.05 -12.36 -16.29
N ARG A 358 15.17 -12.28 -17.01
CA ARG A 358 15.63 -11.07 -17.70
C ARG A 358 15.87 -11.34 -19.20
N ASN A 359 15.79 -10.30 -20.01
CA ASN A 359 16.12 -10.36 -21.43
C ASN A 359 17.66 -10.39 -21.63
N GLU A 360 18.11 -10.43 -22.88
CA GLU A 360 19.55 -10.47 -23.21
C GLU A 360 20.31 -9.21 -22.78
N ALA A 361 19.63 -8.07 -22.70
CA ALA A 361 20.18 -6.81 -22.19
C ALA A 361 20.26 -6.76 -20.65
N GLY A 362 19.68 -7.74 -19.96
CA GLY A 362 19.63 -7.80 -18.50
C GLY A 362 18.44 -7.06 -17.87
N TYR A 363 17.47 -6.64 -18.67
CA TYR A 363 16.24 -5.96 -18.24
C TYR A 363 15.14 -6.96 -17.86
N ILE A 364 14.20 -6.53 -17.03
CA ILE A 364 13.20 -7.43 -16.44
C ILE A 364 12.09 -7.69 -17.44
N THR A 365 11.92 -8.94 -17.84
CA THR A 365 10.84 -9.31 -18.77
C THR A 365 9.47 -9.27 -18.11
N LEU A 366 8.40 -9.20 -18.90
CA LEU A 366 7.02 -9.33 -18.39
C LEU A 366 6.83 -10.62 -17.58
N GLN A 367 7.42 -11.73 -18.04
CA GLN A 367 7.42 -13.00 -17.32
C GLN A 367 8.08 -12.86 -15.94
N GLY A 368 9.25 -12.23 -15.89
CA GLY A 368 9.98 -12.00 -14.65
C GLY A 368 9.26 -11.04 -13.69
N TRP A 369 8.63 -10.00 -14.23
CA TRP A 369 7.83 -9.03 -13.50
C TRP A 369 6.62 -9.69 -12.81
N LEU A 370 5.83 -10.46 -13.56
CA LEU A 370 4.68 -11.17 -13.00
C LEU A 370 5.09 -12.28 -12.02
N ALA A 371 6.22 -12.94 -12.27
CA ALA A 371 6.79 -13.92 -11.36
C ALA A 371 7.18 -13.29 -10.02
N GLN A 372 7.85 -12.13 -10.05
CA GLN A 372 8.24 -11.40 -8.85
C GLN A 372 7.02 -10.95 -8.02
N TRP A 373 6.00 -10.38 -8.66
CA TRP A 373 4.75 -10.01 -7.96
C TRP A 373 4.00 -11.22 -7.42
N SER A 374 4.00 -12.35 -8.14
CA SER A 374 3.39 -13.59 -7.67
C SER A 374 4.10 -14.16 -6.45
N MET A 375 5.44 -14.09 -6.40
CA MET A 375 6.23 -14.45 -5.21
C MET A 375 5.93 -13.52 -4.03
N THR A 376 5.95 -12.22 -4.27
CA THR A 376 5.67 -11.21 -3.23
C THR A 376 4.28 -11.40 -2.64
N THR A 377 3.28 -11.66 -3.49
CA THR A 377 1.89 -11.90 -3.05
C THR A 377 1.80 -13.16 -2.19
N PHE A 378 2.59 -14.19 -2.52
CA PHE A 378 2.60 -15.45 -1.80
C PHE A 378 3.27 -15.33 -0.43
N GLU A 379 4.43 -14.65 -0.36
CA GLU A 379 5.23 -14.52 0.86
C GLU A 379 4.72 -13.39 1.77
N GLU A 380 4.40 -12.24 1.19
CA GLU A 380 4.05 -10.99 1.88
C GLU A 380 2.84 -10.29 1.22
N PRO A 381 1.61 -10.85 1.36
CA PRO A 381 0.42 -10.30 0.71
C PRO A 381 0.15 -8.82 1.05
N LYS A 382 0.57 -8.38 2.25
CA LYS A 382 0.42 -7.00 2.72
C LYS A 382 1.25 -6.02 1.89
N THR A 383 2.51 -6.37 1.61
CA THR A 383 3.40 -5.58 0.75
C THR A 383 2.78 -5.41 -0.64
N THR A 384 2.19 -6.47 -1.21
CA THR A 384 1.48 -6.34 -2.50
C THR A 384 0.30 -5.37 -2.43
N LEU A 385 -0.51 -5.42 -1.36
CA LEU A 385 -1.65 -4.50 -1.19
C LEU A 385 -1.22 -3.03 -1.06
N GLU A 386 -0.11 -2.79 -0.36
CA GLU A 386 0.49 -1.46 -0.22
C GLU A 386 0.96 -0.92 -1.57
N TYR A 387 1.68 -1.73 -2.35
CA TYR A 387 2.17 -1.31 -3.66
C TYR A 387 1.07 -1.15 -4.70
N LEU A 388 0.03 -1.99 -4.67
CA LEU A 388 -1.19 -1.76 -5.46
C LEU A 388 -1.81 -0.40 -5.11
N ALA A 389 -1.84 -0.03 -3.84
CA ALA A 389 -2.35 1.26 -3.40
C ALA A 389 -1.44 2.41 -3.86
N TYR A 390 -0.12 2.28 -3.72
CA TYR A 390 0.85 3.28 -4.18
C TYR A 390 0.75 3.52 -5.69
N LEU A 391 0.71 2.46 -6.49
CA LEU A 391 0.64 2.48 -7.96
C LEU A 391 -0.75 2.83 -8.51
N GLY A 392 -1.74 3.09 -7.64
CA GLY A 392 -3.05 3.58 -8.06
C GLY A 392 -3.98 2.51 -8.63
N PHE A 393 -3.91 1.27 -8.14
CA PHE A 393 -4.88 0.23 -8.50
C PHE A 393 -6.31 0.64 -8.15
N GLU A 394 -7.18 0.63 -9.15
CA GLU A 394 -8.61 0.92 -9.02
C GLU A 394 -9.44 -0.33 -9.30
N SER A 395 -10.34 -0.68 -8.39
CA SER A 395 -11.27 -1.79 -8.61
C SER A 395 -12.54 -1.31 -9.32
N PRO A 396 -13.00 -2.01 -10.39
CA PRO A 396 -14.27 -1.71 -11.04
C PRO A 396 -15.48 -1.83 -10.11
N ASP A 397 -15.41 -2.70 -9.10
CA ASP A 397 -16.52 -3.06 -8.21
C ASP A 397 -16.51 -2.29 -6.87
N ALA A 398 -15.81 -1.15 -6.80
CA ALA A 398 -15.64 -0.34 -5.59
C ALA A 398 -15.04 -1.09 -4.37
N LYS A 399 -14.37 -2.22 -4.61
CA LYS A 399 -13.54 -2.89 -3.61
C LYS A 399 -12.20 -2.16 -3.49
N ASN A 400 -11.58 -2.17 -2.32
CA ASN A 400 -10.20 -1.69 -2.16
C ASN A 400 -9.21 -2.63 -2.89
N THR A 401 -7.91 -2.44 -2.67
CA THR A 401 -6.84 -3.24 -3.31
C THR A 401 -6.96 -4.76 -3.09
N THR A 402 -7.78 -5.22 -2.14
CA THR A 402 -8.04 -6.66 -1.93
C THR A 402 -8.69 -7.35 -3.14
N ALA A 403 -9.33 -6.62 -4.06
CA ALA A 403 -9.88 -7.21 -5.29
C ALA A 403 -8.81 -7.74 -6.24
N ALA A 404 -7.57 -7.24 -6.14
CA ALA A 404 -6.45 -7.74 -6.93
C ALA A 404 -5.89 -9.07 -6.39
N LEU A 405 -6.29 -9.50 -5.19
CA LEU A 405 -5.84 -10.74 -4.56
C LEU A 405 -6.96 -11.76 -4.42
N LYS A 406 -6.61 -13.04 -4.43
CA LYS A 406 -7.50 -14.15 -4.09
C LYS A 406 -6.85 -15.01 -3.01
N VAL A 407 -7.67 -15.50 -2.07
CA VAL A 407 -7.23 -16.45 -1.06
C VAL A 407 -7.49 -17.87 -1.58
N THR A 408 -6.46 -18.69 -1.55
CA THR A 408 -6.53 -20.09 -1.98
C THR A 408 -7.16 -20.97 -0.90
N LYS A 409 -7.65 -22.15 -1.28
CA LYS A 409 -8.17 -23.13 -0.32
C LYS A 409 -7.04 -23.58 0.63
N PRO A 410 -7.29 -23.72 1.95
CA PRO A 410 -6.29 -24.22 2.89
C PRO A 410 -5.73 -25.58 2.46
N ARG A 411 -4.41 -25.73 2.55
CA ARG A 411 -3.68 -26.97 2.26
C ARG A 411 -4.22 -28.08 3.16
N LYS A 412 -4.67 -29.17 2.55
CA LYS A 412 -4.99 -30.41 3.27
C LYS A 412 -3.73 -31.27 3.28
N ARG A 413 -3.09 -31.42 4.44
CA ARG A 413 -1.89 -32.27 4.64
C ARG A 413 -2.10 -33.77 4.42
N ARG A 414 -3.30 -34.20 4.04
CA ARG A 414 -3.64 -35.63 3.99
C ARG A 414 -3.29 -36.20 2.62
N ASN A 415 -2.60 -37.33 2.64
CA ASN A 415 -2.12 -38.15 1.52
C ASN A 415 -3.29 -38.78 0.73
N ARG A 416 -4.23 -37.97 0.25
CA ARG A 416 -5.38 -38.49 -0.51
C ARG A 416 -5.00 -38.59 -1.99
N PRO A 417 -4.99 -39.80 -2.57
CA PRO A 417 -4.73 -39.95 -4.00
C PRO A 417 -5.78 -39.20 -4.82
N GLY A 418 -5.33 -38.48 -5.85
CA GLY A 418 -6.18 -37.93 -6.91
C GLY A 418 -6.61 -36.46 -6.81
N ASN A 419 -6.26 -35.72 -5.75
CA ASN A 419 -6.60 -34.29 -5.68
C ASN A 419 -5.51 -33.40 -6.28
N LYS A 420 -5.76 -32.87 -7.48
CA LYS A 420 -4.98 -31.78 -8.07
C LYS A 420 -5.18 -30.49 -7.27
N VAL A 421 -4.10 -29.83 -6.89
CA VAL A 421 -4.17 -28.54 -6.19
C VAL A 421 -4.60 -27.45 -7.19
N GLU A 422 -5.59 -26.63 -6.83
CA GLU A 422 -6.10 -25.56 -7.70
C GLU A 422 -5.15 -24.35 -7.81
N ARG A 423 -4.22 -24.24 -6.87
CA ARG A 423 -3.21 -23.17 -6.74
C ARG A 423 -2.31 -23.06 -7.98
N SER A 424 -1.69 -21.90 -8.11
CA SER A 424 -0.79 -21.58 -9.22
C SER A 424 0.57 -21.08 -8.77
N VAL A 425 0.83 -20.91 -7.47
CA VAL A 425 2.15 -20.52 -6.96
C VAL A 425 2.65 -21.58 -5.97
N PHE A 426 3.86 -22.08 -6.19
CA PHE A 426 4.47 -23.17 -5.41
C PHE A 426 5.87 -22.80 -4.95
N HIS A 427 6.17 -23.07 -3.68
CA HIS A 427 7.51 -22.85 -3.10
C HIS A 427 8.27 -24.17 -2.95
N CYS A 428 9.50 -24.22 -3.45
CA CYS A 428 10.35 -25.40 -3.45
C CYS A 428 11.72 -25.11 -2.83
N TYR A 429 12.09 -25.88 -1.81
CA TYR A 429 13.43 -25.85 -1.24
C TYR A 429 14.36 -26.78 -1.99
N VAL A 430 15.51 -26.27 -2.43
CA VAL A 430 16.56 -27.04 -3.09
C VAL A 430 17.65 -27.36 -2.07
N LEU A 431 17.69 -28.61 -1.61
CA LEU A 431 18.57 -29.07 -0.53
C LEU A 431 19.61 -30.05 -1.06
N GLY A 432 20.84 -30.02 -0.52
CA GLY A 432 21.91 -30.90 -0.97
C GLY A 432 23.29 -30.40 -0.59
N ALA A 433 24.31 -31.25 -0.76
CA ALA A 433 25.67 -30.96 -0.30
C ALA A 433 26.26 -29.69 -0.96
N PRO A 434 27.26 -29.05 -0.34
CA PRO A 434 28.08 -28.05 -1.02
C PRO A 434 28.61 -28.60 -2.36
N ASN A 435 28.70 -27.74 -3.38
CA ASN A 435 29.12 -28.12 -4.73
C ASN A 435 28.24 -29.18 -5.44
N SER A 436 27.06 -29.54 -4.94
CA SER A 436 26.19 -30.52 -5.64
C SER A 436 25.60 -30.00 -6.97
N GLY A 437 25.58 -28.68 -7.18
CA GLY A 437 25.05 -28.03 -8.39
C GLY A 437 23.75 -27.24 -8.20
N LYS A 438 23.31 -27.00 -6.95
CA LYS A 438 22.08 -26.25 -6.60
C LYS A 438 22.00 -24.88 -7.25
N SER A 439 23.03 -24.05 -7.09
CA SER A 439 23.02 -22.68 -7.61
C SER A 439 23.02 -22.64 -9.14
N ALA A 440 23.67 -23.62 -9.79
CA ALA A 440 23.61 -23.78 -11.24
C ALA A 440 22.20 -24.17 -11.71
N LEU A 441 21.47 -24.97 -10.93
CA LEU A 441 20.07 -25.32 -11.20
C LEU A 441 19.15 -24.09 -11.10
N LEU A 442 19.30 -23.25 -10.07
CA LEU A 442 18.56 -21.99 -9.94
C LEU A 442 18.87 -21.04 -11.10
N ASN A 443 20.14 -20.91 -11.49
CA ASN A 443 20.53 -20.08 -12.63
C ASN A 443 19.95 -20.60 -13.96
N ALA A 444 19.95 -21.93 -14.16
CA ALA A 444 19.34 -22.55 -15.33
C ALA A 444 17.81 -22.31 -15.38
N PHE A 445 17.14 -22.27 -14.23
CA PHE A 445 15.72 -21.94 -14.14
C PHE A 445 15.37 -20.52 -14.62
N LEU A 446 16.33 -19.60 -14.50
CA LEU A 446 16.25 -18.22 -14.97
C LEU A 446 16.83 -18.03 -16.39
N ASN A 447 17.07 -19.12 -17.12
CA ASN A 447 17.68 -19.12 -18.47
C ASN A 447 19.07 -18.47 -18.54
N ARG A 448 19.85 -18.52 -17.44
CA ARG A 448 21.21 -17.97 -17.41
C ARG A 448 22.22 -18.95 -18.01
N PRO A 449 23.29 -18.45 -18.64
CA PRO A 449 24.37 -19.30 -19.12
C PRO A 449 25.04 -20.05 -17.96
N PHE A 450 25.51 -21.26 -18.23
CA PHE A 450 26.24 -22.06 -17.26
C PHE A 450 27.61 -21.44 -16.94
N ASP A 451 27.88 -21.23 -15.66
CA ASP A 451 29.21 -20.88 -15.14
C ASP A 451 29.85 -22.10 -14.46
N ALA A 452 31.10 -22.39 -14.81
CA ALA A 452 31.87 -23.49 -14.23
C ALA A 452 32.51 -23.12 -12.89
N THR A 453 32.56 -21.83 -12.56
CA THR A 453 33.21 -21.29 -11.36
C THR A 453 32.35 -21.59 -10.14
N TYR A 454 32.94 -22.25 -9.14
CA TYR A 454 32.26 -22.54 -7.89
C TYR A 454 32.30 -21.32 -6.97
N HIS A 455 31.11 -20.90 -6.55
CA HIS A 455 30.90 -19.86 -5.56
C HIS A 455 30.13 -20.46 -4.37
N PRO A 456 30.70 -20.47 -3.15
CA PRO A 456 29.96 -20.90 -1.97
C PRO A 456 28.73 -20.04 -1.71
N THR A 457 27.59 -20.69 -1.46
CA THR A 457 26.33 -20.01 -1.14
C THR A 457 26.32 -19.57 0.33
N ILE A 458 26.73 -18.33 0.58
CA ILE A 458 26.76 -17.74 1.94
C ILE A 458 25.35 -17.28 2.33
N LYS A 459 24.72 -16.46 1.48
CA LYS A 459 23.35 -15.98 1.65
C LYS A 459 22.35 -16.87 0.90
N PRO A 460 21.10 -16.99 1.38
CA PRO A 460 20.05 -17.66 0.63
C PRO A 460 19.89 -17.05 -0.77
N GLN A 461 19.64 -17.89 -1.77
CA GLN A 461 19.34 -17.47 -3.14
C GLN A 461 17.95 -17.94 -3.52
N THR A 462 17.18 -17.06 -4.15
CA THR A 462 15.84 -17.38 -4.67
C THR A 462 15.79 -17.13 -6.17
N ALA A 463 15.15 -18.06 -6.88
CA ALA A 463 14.85 -17.95 -8.29
C ALA A 463 13.35 -18.18 -8.50
N VAL A 464 12.65 -17.19 -9.06
CA VAL A 464 11.23 -17.29 -9.39
C VAL A 464 11.01 -17.19 -10.89
N ASN A 465 10.20 -18.10 -11.43
CA ASN A 465 9.81 -18.09 -12.84
C ASN A 465 8.45 -18.78 -13.03
N SER A 466 7.79 -18.51 -14.15
CA SER A 466 6.63 -19.28 -14.61
C SER A 466 7.04 -20.56 -15.34
N VAL A 467 6.23 -21.60 -15.18
CA VAL A 467 6.37 -22.92 -15.79
C VAL A 467 5.03 -23.30 -16.41
N GLU A 468 5.04 -23.70 -17.67
CA GLU A 468 3.87 -24.19 -18.39
C GLU A 468 3.73 -25.70 -18.22
N LEU A 469 2.65 -26.14 -17.58
CA LEU A 469 2.34 -27.55 -17.38
C LEU A 469 1.71 -28.18 -18.62
N GLN A 470 1.79 -29.51 -18.71
CA GLN A 470 1.07 -30.26 -19.74
C GLN A 470 -0.44 -29.95 -19.70
N GLY A 471 -0.97 -29.42 -20.81
CA GLY A 471 -2.34 -28.94 -20.91
C GLY A 471 -2.51 -27.41 -20.86
N GLY A 472 -1.42 -26.64 -20.94
CA GLY A 472 -1.44 -25.17 -21.13
C GLY A 472 -1.74 -24.36 -19.87
N LYS A 473 -1.79 -25.01 -18.69
CA LYS A 473 -1.92 -24.29 -17.41
C LYS A 473 -0.54 -23.75 -17.01
N GLN A 474 -0.43 -22.44 -16.82
CA GLN A 474 0.77 -21.83 -16.26
C GLN A 474 0.71 -21.78 -14.73
N CYS A 475 1.86 -21.96 -14.10
CA CYS A 475 2.07 -21.78 -12.67
C CYS A 475 3.41 -21.10 -12.41
N TYR A 476 3.62 -20.60 -11.21
CA TYR A 476 4.87 -19.98 -10.76
C TYR A 476 5.54 -20.90 -9.75
N LEU A 477 6.83 -21.13 -9.96
CA LEU A 477 7.66 -21.93 -9.06
C LEU A 477 8.72 -21.01 -8.46
N ILE A 478 8.80 -21.01 -7.13
CA ILE A 478 9.81 -20.29 -6.35
C ILE A 478 10.82 -21.35 -5.90
N LEU A 479 12.05 -21.28 -6.40
CA LEU A 479 13.15 -22.15 -5.98
C LEU A 479 14.03 -21.41 -4.99
N SER A 480 14.26 -21.96 -3.80
CA SER A 480 15.11 -21.36 -2.79
C SER A 480 16.24 -22.30 -2.38
N GLU A 481 17.48 -21.82 -2.53
CA GLU A 481 18.69 -22.39 -1.93
C GLU A 481 18.98 -21.65 -0.62
N LEU A 482 19.15 -22.37 0.49
CA LEU A 482 19.07 -21.77 1.83
C LEU A 482 20.40 -21.20 2.38
N GLY A 483 21.53 -21.50 1.76
CA GLY A 483 22.86 -21.04 2.20
C GLY A 483 23.14 -21.39 3.68
N GLU A 484 23.81 -20.49 4.41
CA GLU A 484 24.13 -20.68 5.83
C GLU A 484 22.90 -20.69 6.75
N LEU A 485 21.75 -20.19 6.29
CA LEU A 485 20.50 -20.19 7.05
C LEU A 485 19.75 -21.53 7.01
N GLU A 486 20.27 -22.52 6.27
CA GLU A 486 19.65 -23.84 6.13
C GLU A 486 19.23 -24.45 7.49
N PRO A 487 20.09 -24.57 8.51
CA PRO A 487 19.68 -25.17 9.79
C PRO A 487 18.52 -24.42 10.47
N ALA A 488 18.60 -23.08 10.50
CA ALA A 488 17.59 -22.26 11.15
C ALA A 488 16.23 -22.32 10.44
N ILE A 489 16.22 -22.45 9.11
CA ILE A 489 14.99 -22.57 8.32
C ILE A 489 14.39 -23.97 8.46
N LEU A 490 15.22 -25.02 8.44
CA LEU A 490 14.76 -26.41 8.58
C LEU A 490 14.27 -26.75 10.00
N GLU A 491 14.71 -26.01 11.03
CA GLU A 491 14.17 -26.10 12.40
C GLU A 491 12.85 -25.32 12.57
N ASN A 492 12.53 -24.41 11.66
CA ASN A 492 11.34 -23.56 11.75
C ASN A 492 10.13 -24.20 11.05
N GLN A 493 9.22 -24.76 11.85
CA GLN A 493 8.01 -25.39 11.34
C GLN A 493 7.14 -24.47 10.47
N VAL A 494 7.07 -23.16 10.76
CA VAL A 494 6.24 -22.23 9.97
C VAL A 494 6.78 -22.08 8.54
N LYS A 495 8.12 -22.07 8.38
CA LYS A 495 8.77 -21.99 7.07
C LYS A 495 8.61 -23.30 6.29
N LEU A 496 8.77 -24.44 6.97
CA LEU A 496 8.50 -25.75 6.38
C LEU A 496 7.03 -25.90 5.95
N ASP A 497 6.10 -25.36 6.73
CA ASP A 497 4.67 -25.41 6.44
C ASP A 497 4.27 -24.56 5.22
N ALA A 498 5.07 -23.53 4.91
CA ALA A 498 4.93 -22.68 3.73
C ALA A 498 5.51 -23.33 2.46
N CYS A 499 6.46 -24.24 2.60
CA CYS A 499 7.04 -25.02 1.49
C CYS A 499 6.01 -26.00 0.90
N ASP A 500 5.98 -26.13 -0.43
CA ASP A 500 5.12 -27.06 -1.16
C ASP A 500 5.87 -28.32 -1.62
N LEU A 501 7.18 -28.22 -1.85
CA LEU A 501 8.01 -29.30 -2.41
C LEU A 501 9.46 -29.21 -1.94
N ILE A 502 10.10 -30.35 -1.65
CA ILE A 502 11.55 -30.41 -1.45
C ILE A 502 12.21 -31.06 -2.65
N CYS A 503 13.20 -30.39 -3.25
CA CYS A 503 14.08 -30.97 -4.25
C CYS A 503 15.41 -31.36 -3.58
N TYR A 504 15.56 -32.64 -3.26
CA TYR A 504 16.83 -33.19 -2.78
C TYR A 504 17.78 -33.40 -3.95
N THR A 505 18.95 -32.80 -3.86
CA THR A 505 19.96 -32.80 -4.91
C THR A 505 21.25 -33.43 -4.42
N TYR A 506 21.90 -34.20 -5.30
CA TYR A 506 23.25 -34.70 -5.09
C TYR A 506 24.00 -34.71 -6.43
N ASP A 507 25.32 -34.64 -6.38
CA ASP A 507 26.18 -34.75 -7.56
C ASP A 507 26.36 -36.23 -7.94
N SER A 508 25.90 -36.61 -9.13
CA SER A 508 26.00 -37.98 -9.63
C SER A 508 27.43 -38.46 -9.90
N SER A 509 28.39 -37.53 -10.03
CA SER A 509 29.82 -37.80 -10.24
C SER A 509 30.64 -37.81 -8.96
N ASP A 510 30.08 -37.34 -7.85
CA ASP A 510 30.73 -37.32 -6.53
C ASP A 510 30.22 -38.51 -5.69
N PRO A 511 31.09 -39.47 -5.31
CA PRO A 511 30.70 -40.61 -4.48
C PRO A 511 30.11 -40.24 -3.11
N ASP A 512 30.47 -39.08 -2.54
CA ASP A 512 30.15 -38.72 -1.15
C ASP A 512 28.93 -37.77 -1.05
N SER A 513 28.39 -37.30 -2.18
CA SER A 513 27.34 -36.27 -2.21
C SER A 513 25.98 -36.76 -1.70
N PHE A 514 25.60 -38.01 -1.97
CA PHE A 514 24.29 -38.54 -1.55
C PHE A 514 24.19 -38.77 -0.04
N THR A 515 25.31 -39.00 0.66
CA THR A 515 25.35 -39.18 2.11
C THR A 515 24.72 -37.99 2.83
N HIS A 516 25.00 -36.78 2.35
CA HIS A 516 24.46 -35.55 2.91
C HIS A 516 22.92 -35.48 2.89
N VAL A 517 22.28 -35.97 1.81
CA VAL A 517 20.81 -36.01 1.71
C VAL A 517 20.22 -36.91 2.79
N ARG A 518 20.86 -38.06 3.06
CA ARG A 518 20.42 -38.98 4.13
C ARG A 518 20.58 -38.34 5.51
N GLU A 519 21.76 -37.82 5.81
CA GLU A 519 22.07 -37.16 7.09
C GLU A 519 21.10 -36.00 7.37
N LEU A 520 20.78 -35.21 6.35
CA LEU A 520 19.87 -34.07 6.46
C LEU A 520 18.44 -34.52 6.82
N ARG A 521 17.94 -35.60 6.23
CA ARG A 521 16.62 -36.17 6.55
C ARG A 521 16.57 -36.86 7.92
N GLU A 522 17.66 -37.47 8.34
CA GLU A 522 17.80 -38.06 9.68
C GLU A 522 17.83 -36.96 10.76
N ARG A 523 18.55 -35.86 10.48
CA ARG A 523 18.67 -34.72 11.39
C ARG A 523 17.37 -33.92 11.52
N TYR A 524 16.60 -33.78 10.43
CA TYR A 524 15.35 -33.01 10.42
C TYR A 524 14.14 -33.88 10.04
N PRO A 525 13.53 -34.60 10.99
CA PRO A 525 12.41 -35.50 10.72
C PRO A 525 11.18 -34.83 10.10
N ALA A 526 10.99 -33.52 10.32
CA ALA A 526 9.90 -32.74 9.76
C ALA A 526 9.88 -32.77 8.22
N LEU A 527 11.03 -32.94 7.58
CA LEU A 527 11.14 -33.02 6.12
C LEU A 527 10.46 -34.26 5.54
N ASN A 528 10.32 -35.33 6.33
CA ASN A 528 9.65 -36.57 5.89
C ASN A 528 8.14 -36.39 5.71
N SER A 529 7.58 -35.29 6.24
CA SER A 529 6.16 -34.94 6.11
C SER A 529 5.84 -34.09 4.88
N LEU A 530 6.85 -33.73 4.08
CA LEU A 530 6.72 -32.88 2.91
C LEU A 530 6.89 -33.69 1.61
N PRO A 531 6.21 -33.30 0.51
CA PRO A 531 6.46 -33.88 -0.81
C PRO A 531 7.92 -33.67 -1.21
N SER A 532 8.55 -34.67 -1.79
CA SER A 532 9.96 -34.60 -2.18
C SER A 532 10.27 -35.21 -3.54
N VAL A 533 11.24 -34.63 -4.24
CA VAL A 533 11.81 -35.13 -5.50
C VAL A 533 13.31 -35.28 -5.30
N TYR A 534 13.86 -36.39 -5.80
CA TYR A 534 15.30 -36.64 -5.77
C TYR A 534 15.89 -36.36 -7.15
N ALA A 535 16.96 -35.58 -7.20
CA ALA A 535 17.64 -35.19 -8.43
C ALA A 535 19.13 -35.50 -8.35
N ALA A 536 19.60 -36.27 -9.32
CA ALA A 536 20.99 -36.59 -9.54
C ALA A 536 21.58 -35.59 -10.55
N LEU A 537 22.21 -34.54 -10.02
CA LEU A 537 22.76 -33.43 -10.81
C LEU A 537 24.10 -33.82 -11.48
N LYS A 538 24.54 -33.00 -12.44
CA LYS A 538 25.76 -33.19 -13.23
C LYS A 538 25.80 -34.53 -13.98
N ALA A 539 24.64 -35.00 -14.43
CA ALA A 539 24.50 -36.26 -15.17
C ALA A 539 25.22 -36.28 -16.54
N ASP A 540 25.81 -35.16 -16.97
CA ASP A 540 26.73 -35.08 -18.10
C ASP A 540 28.11 -35.66 -17.82
N ARG A 541 28.42 -35.98 -16.55
CA ARG A 541 29.68 -36.59 -16.11
C ARG A 541 29.52 -38.09 -15.86
N ASP A 542 30.65 -38.78 -15.73
CA ASP A 542 30.65 -40.21 -15.41
C ASP A 542 29.98 -40.47 -14.05
N ARG A 543 28.98 -41.35 -14.05
CA ARG A 543 28.24 -41.72 -12.84
C ARG A 543 29.15 -42.47 -11.87
N ALA A 544 29.32 -41.91 -10.69
CA ALA A 544 30.02 -42.56 -9.58
C ALA A 544 29.07 -43.46 -8.78
N VAL A 545 29.62 -44.54 -8.23
CA VAL A 545 28.93 -45.35 -7.22
C VAL A 545 28.96 -44.58 -5.91
N GLN A 546 27.78 -44.34 -5.31
CA GLN A 546 27.67 -43.56 -4.09
C GLN A 546 28.17 -44.38 -2.89
N ARG A 547 29.02 -43.80 -2.05
CA ARG A 547 29.60 -44.41 -0.84
C ARG A 547 28.61 -44.38 0.32
N THR A 548 27.45 -44.96 0.10
CA THR A 548 26.38 -45.09 1.08
C THR A 548 26.00 -46.55 1.21
N GLU A 549 25.41 -46.94 2.35
CA GLU A 549 24.98 -48.31 2.60
C GLU A 549 23.97 -48.81 1.56
N VAL A 550 23.16 -47.90 1.01
CA VAL A 550 22.11 -48.16 0.03
C VAL A 550 22.24 -47.16 -1.11
N GLN A 551 22.26 -47.64 -2.35
CA GLN A 551 22.33 -46.77 -3.52
C GLN A 551 21.08 -45.88 -3.66
N PRO A 552 21.18 -44.68 -4.27
CA PRO A 552 20.06 -43.73 -4.36
C PRO A 552 18.75 -44.32 -4.91
N ASP A 553 18.84 -45.17 -5.93
CA ASP A 553 17.68 -45.81 -6.55
C ASP A 553 16.97 -46.73 -5.55
N ALA A 554 17.72 -47.57 -4.84
CA ALA A 554 17.21 -48.49 -3.84
C ALA A 554 16.71 -47.75 -2.58
N TYR A 555 17.34 -46.62 -2.23
CA TYR A 555 16.89 -45.76 -1.13
C TYR A 555 15.51 -45.16 -1.43
N CYS A 556 15.30 -44.64 -2.65
CA CYS A 556 13.99 -44.11 -3.05
C CYS A 556 12.94 -45.22 -3.14
N GLU A 557 13.30 -46.39 -3.67
CA GLU A 557 12.41 -47.55 -3.74
C GLU A 557 11.97 -48.04 -2.35
N GLY A 558 12.88 -48.06 -1.36
CA GLY A 558 12.56 -48.37 0.03
C GLY A 558 11.56 -47.38 0.68
N LEU A 559 11.49 -46.16 0.16
CA LEU A 559 10.53 -45.13 0.57
C LEU A 559 9.26 -45.13 -0.30
N LYS A 560 9.16 -46.06 -1.25
CA LYS A 560 8.12 -46.13 -2.29
C LYS A 560 7.99 -44.82 -3.09
N MET A 561 9.13 -44.17 -3.31
CA MET A 561 9.27 -42.92 -4.05
C MET A 561 9.79 -43.16 -5.47
N PRO A 562 9.53 -42.25 -6.42
CA PRO A 562 10.17 -42.29 -7.74
C PRO A 562 11.71 -42.29 -7.62
N LYS A 563 12.38 -42.99 -8.54
CA LYS A 563 13.84 -43.01 -8.61
C LYS A 563 14.39 -41.59 -8.87
N PRO A 564 15.64 -41.30 -8.48
CA PRO A 564 16.26 -40.00 -8.73
C PRO A 564 16.24 -39.62 -10.21
N LEU A 565 15.82 -38.40 -10.50
CA LEU A 565 15.84 -37.82 -11.84
C LEU A 565 17.26 -37.40 -12.18
N HIS A 566 17.82 -37.98 -13.24
CA HIS A 566 19.15 -37.61 -13.74
C HIS A 566 19.06 -36.36 -14.58
N VAL A 567 19.79 -35.31 -14.17
CA VAL A 567 19.68 -33.99 -14.76
C VAL A 567 21.06 -33.35 -14.91
N SER A 568 21.25 -32.65 -16.02
CA SER A 568 22.35 -31.70 -16.18
C SER A 568 21.82 -30.38 -16.70
N VAL A 569 22.30 -29.29 -16.10
CA VAL A 569 22.03 -27.91 -16.54
C VAL A 569 22.58 -27.61 -17.94
N ARG A 570 23.47 -28.46 -18.45
CA ARG A 570 24.01 -28.35 -19.81
C ARG A 570 23.11 -28.96 -20.88
N TRP A 571 22.10 -29.74 -20.48
CA TRP A 571 21.18 -30.35 -21.41
C TRP A 571 20.08 -29.38 -21.83
N ARG A 572 19.67 -29.45 -23.10
CA ARG A 572 18.56 -28.64 -23.62
C ARG A 572 17.21 -29.00 -22.99
N SER A 573 17.07 -30.20 -22.45
CA SER A 573 15.86 -30.71 -21.80
C SER A 573 15.74 -30.34 -20.32
N ILE A 574 16.57 -29.44 -19.79
CA ILE A 574 16.48 -28.99 -18.39
C ILE A 574 15.10 -28.41 -18.05
N GLY A 575 14.41 -27.81 -19.03
CA GLY A 575 13.03 -27.33 -18.90
C GLY A 575 12.06 -28.42 -18.41
N ASP A 576 12.19 -29.65 -18.93
CA ASP A 576 11.33 -30.78 -18.58
C ASP A 576 11.44 -31.15 -17.10
N PHE A 577 12.61 -30.93 -16.49
CA PHE A 577 12.80 -31.14 -15.05
C PHE A 577 11.99 -30.15 -14.22
N PHE A 578 11.97 -28.86 -14.59
CA PHE A 578 11.17 -27.86 -13.88
C PHE A 578 9.67 -28.09 -14.07
N VAL A 579 9.25 -28.55 -15.24
CA VAL A 579 7.87 -29.03 -15.47
C VAL A 579 7.54 -30.18 -14.53
N GLY A 580 8.43 -31.17 -14.40
CA GLY A 580 8.26 -32.29 -13.47
C GLY A 580 8.15 -31.85 -12.00
N LEU A 581 8.95 -30.86 -11.56
CA LEU A 581 8.83 -30.27 -10.22
C LEU A 581 7.47 -29.60 -10.03
N ALA A 582 7.03 -28.80 -11.00
CA ALA A 582 5.75 -28.11 -10.95
C ALA A 582 4.56 -29.09 -10.97
N GLU A 583 4.66 -30.21 -11.71
CA GLU A 583 3.68 -31.30 -11.69
C GLU A 583 3.62 -31.97 -10.32
N CYS A 584 4.76 -32.27 -9.70
CA CYS A 584 4.83 -32.83 -8.35
C CYS A 584 4.24 -31.88 -7.30
N ALA A 585 4.50 -30.57 -7.41
CA ALA A 585 3.91 -29.57 -6.51
C ALA A 585 2.38 -29.43 -6.71
N THR A 586 1.91 -29.53 -7.96
CA THR A 586 0.49 -29.47 -8.30
C THR A 586 -0.26 -30.75 -7.90
N GLN A 587 0.42 -31.89 -7.91
CA GLN A 587 -0.12 -33.19 -7.49
C GLN A 587 0.81 -33.85 -6.44
N PRO A 588 0.74 -33.40 -5.17
CA PRO A 588 1.63 -33.86 -4.10
C PRO A 588 1.65 -35.38 -3.89
N SER A 589 0.56 -36.10 -4.22
CA SER A 589 0.49 -37.57 -4.12
C SER A 589 1.55 -38.31 -4.94
N LEU A 590 2.14 -37.67 -5.95
CA LEU A 590 3.23 -38.24 -6.76
C LEU A 590 4.58 -38.17 -6.04
N ALA A 591 4.71 -37.29 -5.04
CA ALA A 591 5.95 -36.96 -4.36
C ALA A 591 5.93 -37.24 -2.85
N PHE A 592 4.87 -37.88 -2.33
CA PHE A 592 4.82 -38.33 -0.93
C PHE A 592 5.39 -39.74 -0.74
N PRO A 593 6.17 -39.98 0.32
CA PRO A 593 6.52 -41.34 0.74
C PRO A 593 5.25 -42.14 1.04
N LYS A 594 5.09 -43.32 0.45
CA LYS A 594 3.89 -44.16 0.69
C LYS A 594 4.16 -45.11 1.84
N THR A 595 3.34 -45.10 2.88
CA THR A 595 3.38 -46.11 3.96
C THR A 595 2.49 -47.31 3.63
N GLU A 596 2.84 -48.51 4.10
CA GLU A 596 2.09 -49.75 3.87
C GLU A 596 0.65 -49.74 4.38
N GLU A 597 0.32 -48.85 5.32
CA GLU A 597 -1.04 -48.76 5.91
C GLU A 597 -2.09 -48.16 4.96
N GLU A 598 -1.69 -47.54 3.84
CA GLU A 598 -2.63 -46.89 2.90
C GLU A 598 -3.10 -47.79 1.73
N ASP A 599 -2.53 -48.99 1.58
CA ASP A 599 -3.04 -50.03 0.65
C ASP A 599 -4.18 -50.86 1.28
N GLY A 600 -4.61 -50.53 2.50
CA GLY A 600 -5.80 -51.09 3.10
C GLY A 600 -7.04 -50.58 2.37
N VAL A 601 -7.65 -51.43 1.54
CA VAL A 601 -9.01 -51.24 1.01
C VAL A 601 -9.88 -50.64 2.11
N ASP A 602 -10.42 -49.45 1.87
CA ASP A 602 -11.23 -48.69 2.81
C ASP A 602 -12.48 -49.53 3.15
N TRP A 603 -12.37 -50.40 4.16
CA TRP A 603 -13.38 -51.41 4.51
C TRP A 603 -14.73 -50.76 4.80
N ASN A 604 -14.74 -49.47 5.16
CA ASN A 604 -15.94 -48.68 5.35
C ASN A 604 -16.65 -48.36 4.04
N MET A 605 -15.93 -48.14 2.94
CA MET A 605 -16.51 -47.91 1.61
C MET A 605 -16.96 -49.22 0.98
N ALA A 606 -16.22 -50.31 1.20
CA ALA A 606 -16.64 -51.66 0.81
C ALA A 606 -17.88 -52.12 1.62
N ALA A 607 -17.92 -51.87 2.93
CA ALA A 607 -19.06 -52.19 3.79
C ALA A 607 -20.29 -51.33 3.47
N MET A 608 -20.12 -50.06 3.09
CA MET A 608 -21.21 -49.23 2.56
C MET A 608 -21.73 -49.74 1.21
N GLY A 609 -20.85 -50.20 0.32
CA GLY A 609 -21.23 -50.81 -0.96
C GLY A 609 -22.01 -52.12 -0.77
N VAL A 610 -21.55 -52.99 0.13
CA VAL A 610 -22.27 -54.22 0.50
C VAL A 610 -23.59 -53.91 1.21
N GLY A 611 -23.61 -52.92 2.10
CA GLY A 611 -24.82 -52.46 2.79
C GLY A 611 -25.87 -51.93 1.80
N ALA A 612 -25.46 -51.12 0.82
CA ALA A 612 -26.35 -50.60 -0.22
C ALA A 612 -26.88 -51.73 -1.12
N ALA A 613 -26.05 -52.72 -1.46
CA ALA A 613 -26.48 -53.89 -2.22
C ALA A 613 -27.50 -54.74 -1.44
N VAL A 614 -27.28 -54.96 -0.13
CA VAL A 614 -28.22 -55.68 0.73
C VAL A 614 -29.56 -54.95 0.85
N VAL A 615 -29.54 -53.62 0.98
CA VAL A 615 -30.77 -52.80 1.01
C VAL A 615 -31.49 -52.83 -0.34
N ALA A 616 -30.76 -52.79 -1.46
CA ALA A 616 -31.36 -52.88 -2.80
C ALA A 616 -31.98 -54.26 -3.06
N VAL A 617 -31.33 -55.35 -2.64
CA VAL A 617 -31.88 -56.71 -2.73
C VAL A 617 -33.09 -56.85 -1.81
N ALA A 618 -33.04 -56.34 -0.58
CA ALA A 618 -34.17 -56.36 0.35
C ALA A 618 -35.37 -55.56 -0.20
N ALA A 619 -35.12 -54.38 -0.77
CA ALA A 619 -36.15 -53.58 -1.43
C ALA A 619 -36.73 -54.31 -2.65
N GLY A 620 -35.90 -54.93 -3.47
CA GLY A 620 -36.33 -55.75 -4.61
C GLY A 620 -37.19 -56.95 -4.20
N VAL A 621 -36.84 -57.64 -3.11
CA VAL A 621 -37.62 -58.76 -2.55
C VAL A 621 -38.96 -58.28 -1.97
N VAL A 622 -39.01 -57.11 -1.33
CA VAL A 622 -40.25 -56.51 -0.83
C VAL A 622 -41.17 -56.08 -1.98
N ILE A 623 -40.61 -55.50 -3.04
CA ILE A 623 -41.36 -55.12 -4.25
C ILE A 623 -41.89 -56.37 -4.96
N TRP A 624 -41.07 -57.41 -5.10
CA TRP A 624 -41.49 -58.68 -5.71
C TRP A 624 -42.58 -59.38 -4.89
N LYS A 625 -42.45 -59.43 -3.55
CA LYS A 625 -43.50 -59.98 -2.68
C LYS A 625 -44.81 -59.19 -2.76
N LYS A 626 -44.75 -57.85 -2.92
CA LYS A 626 -45.95 -57.03 -3.14
C LYS A 626 -46.59 -57.28 -4.52
N ALA A 627 -45.79 -57.54 -5.55
CA ALA A 627 -46.27 -57.86 -6.89
C ALA A 627 -46.92 -59.24 -6.98
N VAL A 628 -46.45 -60.22 -6.19
CA VAL A 628 -47.01 -61.60 -6.16
C VAL A 628 -48.22 -61.73 -5.22
N ALA A 629 -48.39 -60.83 -4.25
CA ALA A 629 -49.50 -60.84 -3.28
C ALA A 629 -50.70 -59.95 -3.67
N SER A 630 -50.73 -59.42 -4.89
CA SER A 630 -51.88 -58.69 -5.42
C SER A 630 -52.78 -59.67 -6.20
N PRO A 631 -54.00 -59.98 -5.73
CA PRO A 631 -54.90 -60.93 -6.38
C PRO A 631 -55.51 -60.43 -7.69
#